data_AF-A0A8J7GB47-F1
#
_entry.id   AF-A0A8J7GB47-F1
#
_cell.length_a   1.000
_cell.length_b   1.000
_cell.length_c   1.000
_cell.angle_alpha   90.00
_cell.angle_beta   90.00
_cell.angle_gamma   90.00
#
_symmetry.space_group_name_H-M   'P 1'
#
loop_
_entity.id
_entity.type
_entity.pdbx_description
1 polymer ?
#
loop_
_entity_poly.entity_id
_entity_poly.type
_entity_poly.pdbx_seq_one_letter_code
_entity_poly.pdbx_strand_id
1 'polypeptide(L)'
;MIHINNTPVTNYKNLEIVEEVNGSLVLSFTSFNYENKAHTLLKEESIVTVNDYDFKIKQIGENQYAKQVNAVSTFFNLSGERTDKIYGGTKKISDFIEWTFKNINWSYSMDQDIKDDYVLIANYGNDNYLKLIQGLCAATEIEYKIMPNNHVHFAKKIGPDNDAQYRYGHNIKTLDRQVDTTNLATKIVGYGANGLKVAYTSPNAEKFGIIEAEPISDERFTIANNLVEYIKKELNDEPEIAITLDTIELLDKDLGESVWLIYEPLDITIKSRILSKTTTIQSGQLKTKSVVIGNIRPSTSTDMFVQQKIEIDENKKQTMSYFEQTNDKIRLAIEETDGKFEKVTTEFELTAGQIRSEIKSLENDVEIGMSSLTQTVEGFEFQVNGLSKEINSVSGEVDRLDTRVSIQAGQISSKVSRGEVISEINQSPERVKIKASQIEMEGITQLNGNVYLGSGGVNQSYVMHFGGSGVTLDATGGRLNIATPLGYTRFLHNIQVDERATFDGLTTFTDRVNINGTFNVYNQTAGQTGKVCTGPREMWVGFTNGRLRMSDGNTTYYFTPD
;
A
#
# COMPACT_ATOMS: atom_id res chain seq x y z
N MET A 1 -50.18 -65.20 -11.46
CA MET A 1 -49.81 -66.62 -11.24
C MET A 1 -48.38 -66.68 -10.72
N ILE A 2 -48.10 -67.62 -9.81
CA ILE A 2 -46.79 -67.85 -9.21
C ILE A 2 -45.99 -68.85 -10.03
N HIS A 3 -44.74 -68.53 -10.35
CA HIS A 3 -43.87 -69.39 -11.16
C HIS A 3 -42.45 -69.44 -10.60
N ILE A 4 -41.74 -70.51 -10.92
CA ILE A 4 -40.31 -70.68 -10.68
C ILE A 4 -39.70 -71.27 -11.95
N ASN A 5 -38.68 -70.62 -12.52
CA ASN A 5 -38.07 -71.03 -13.80
C ASN A 5 -39.13 -71.33 -14.89
N ASN A 6 -40.10 -70.42 -15.07
CA ASN A 6 -41.24 -70.56 -15.99
C ASN A 6 -42.16 -71.77 -15.72
N THR A 7 -41.99 -72.48 -14.60
CA THR A 7 -42.86 -73.58 -14.17
C THR A 7 -43.89 -73.04 -13.17
N PRO A 8 -45.21 -73.19 -13.42
CA PRO A 8 -46.23 -72.71 -12.51
C PRO A 8 -46.25 -73.53 -11.22
N VAL A 9 -46.36 -72.84 -10.08
CA VAL A 9 -46.68 -73.46 -8.79
C VAL A 9 -48.19 -73.66 -8.76
N THR A 10 -48.66 -74.89 -8.97
CA THR A 10 -50.09 -75.19 -9.20
C THR A 10 -50.86 -75.57 -7.94
N ASN A 11 -50.18 -76.06 -6.90
CA ASN A 11 -50.80 -76.46 -5.64
C ASN A 11 -50.16 -75.75 -4.45
N TYR A 12 -50.75 -74.62 -4.07
CA TYR A 12 -50.30 -73.81 -2.95
C TYR A 12 -51.48 -73.22 -2.18
N LYS A 13 -51.24 -72.87 -0.91
CA LYS A 13 -52.20 -72.17 -0.04
C LYS A 13 -51.51 -71.04 0.73
N ASN A 14 -52.33 -70.16 1.30
CA ASN A 14 -51.90 -69.06 2.18
C ASN A 14 -50.83 -68.19 1.53
N LEU A 15 -51.01 -67.87 0.24
CA LEU A 15 -50.11 -66.95 -0.43
C LEU A 15 -50.37 -65.54 0.07
N GLU A 16 -49.33 -64.92 0.62
CA GLU A 16 -49.37 -63.55 1.11
C GLU A 16 -48.13 -62.81 0.61
N ILE A 17 -48.37 -61.63 0.03
CA ILE A 17 -47.34 -60.65 -0.28
C ILE A 17 -47.53 -59.50 0.69
N VAL A 18 -46.52 -59.20 1.48
CA VAL A 18 -46.54 -58.05 2.40
C VAL A 18 -45.62 -56.98 1.82
N GLU A 19 -46.17 -55.79 1.63
CA GLU A 19 -45.48 -54.61 1.14
C GLU A 19 -45.47 -53.55 2.24
N GLU A 20 -44.36 -52.88 2.43
CA GLU A 20 -44.19 -51.87 3.48
C GLU A 20 -43.53 -50.61 2.94
N VAL A 21 -43.92 -49.46 3.49
CA VAL A 21 -43.27 -48.19 3.17
C VAL A 21 -41.80 -48.28 3.57
N ASN A 22 -40.89 -47.95 2.63
CA ASN A 22 -39.44 -47.88 2.82
C ASN A 22 -38.74 -49.13 3.36
N GLY A 23 -39.35 -50.32 3.29
CA GLY A 23 -38.86 -51.41 4.15
C GLY A 23 -38.79 -52.77 3.51
N SER A 24 -39.93 -53.35 3.16
CA SER A 24 -40.01 -54.77 2.87
C SER A 24 -40.98 -55.07 1.76
N LEU A 25 -40.60 -56.03 0.93
CA LEU A 25 -41.47 -56.68 -0.04
C LEU A 25 -41.19 -58.17 0.07
N VAL A 26 -42.11 -58.90 0.70
CA VAL A 26 -41.90 -60.29 1.10
C VAL A 26 -43.06 -61.16 0.64
N LEU A 27 -42.75 -62.40 0.31
CA LEU A 27 -43.68 -63.41 -0.16
C LEU A 27 -43.64 -64.61 0.78
N SER A 28 -44.81 -65.06 1.21
CA SER A 28 -44.96 -66.34 1.92
C SER A 28 -46.06 -67.19 1.28
N PHE A 29 -45.87 -68.50 1.25
CA PHE A 29 -46.91 -69.45 0.84
C PHE A 29 -46.54 -70.88 1.28
N THR A 30 -47.52 -71.77 1.30
CA THR A 30 -47.30 -73.21 1.48
C THR A 30 -47.54 -73.94 0.16
N SER A 31 -46.54 -74.64 -0.34
CA SER A 31 -46.61 -75.48 -1.54
C SER A 31 -46.84 -76.94 -1.16
N PHE A 32 -47.71 -77.66 -1.86
CA PHE A 32 -47.96 -79.08 -1.64
C PHE A 32 -47.45 -79.93 -2.81
N ASN A 33 -46.93 -81.13 -2.52
CA ASN A 33 -46.29 -82.02 -3.50
C ASN A 33 -47.28 -82.76 -4.44
N TYR A 34 -48.59 -82.55 -4.28
CA TYR A 34 -49.60 -83.21 -5.12
C TYR A 34 -49.83 -82.43 -6.42
N GLU A 35 -49.62 -83.07 -7.58
CA GLU A 35 -49.81 -82.49 -8.93
C GLU A 35 -49.09 -81.15 -9.16
N ASN A 36 -47.95 -80.95 -8.48
CA ASN A 36 -47.22 -79.68 -8.49
C ASN A 36 -45.77 -79.87 -8.94
N LYS A 37 -45.54 -79.77 -10.25
CA LYS A 37 -44.21 -79.95 -10.85
C LYS A 37 -43.16 -78.96 -10.32
N ALA A 38 -43.60 -77.77 -9.89
CA ALA A 38 -42.71 -76.76 -9.33
C ALA A 38 -42.27 -77.07 -7.89
N HIS A 39 -42.92 -77.99 -7.18
CA HIS A 39 -42.65 -78.27 -5.76
C HIS A 39 -41.20 -78.68 -5.49
N THR A 40 -40.60 -79.46 -6.39
CA THR A 40 -39.18 -79.89 -6.30
C THR A 40 -38.19 -78.81 -6.69
N LEU A 41 -38.64 -77.77 -7.40
CA LEU A 41 -37.84 -76.61 -7.80
C LEU A 41 -37.73 -75.57 -6.69
N LEU A 42 -38.69 -75.52 -5.76
CA LEU A 42 -38.67 -74.65 -4.60
C LEU A 42 -37.56 -75.09 -3.63
N LYS A 43 -36.39 -74.47 -3.78
CA LYS A 43 -35.21 -74.67 -2.95
C LYS A 43 -34.71 -73.34 -2.40
N GLU A 44 -33.87 -73.38 -1.39
CA GLU A 44 -33.20 -72.21 -0.84
C GLU A 44 -32.50 -71.43 -1.96
N GLU A 45 -32.52 -70.10 -1.87
CA GLU A 45 -31.95 -69.16 -2.84
C GLU A 45 -32.58 -69.20 -4.26
N SER A 46 -33.58 -70.05 -4.51
CA SER A 46 -34.32 -70.05 -5.78
C SER A 46 -35.18 -68.79 -5.91
N ILE A 47 -35.43 -68.37 -7.16
CA ILE A 47 -36.24 -67.17 -7.46
C ILE A 47 -37.65 -67.61 -7.86
N VAL A 48 -38.63 -67.02 -7.19
CA VAL A 48 -40.06 -67.19 -7.44
C VAL A 48 -40.61 -65.87 -7.95
N THR A 49 -41.31 -65.91 -9.08
CA THR A 49 -41.91 -64.73 -9.70
C THR A 49 -43.42 -64.72 -9.48
N VAL A 50 -43.95 -63.61 -8.97
CA VAL A 50 -45.39 -63.39 -8.78
C VAL A 50 -45.76 -62.00 -9.28
N ASN A 51 -46.62 -61.90 -10.29
CA ASN A 51 -47.05 -60.62 -10.88
C ASN A 51 -45.87 -59.71 -11.25
N ASP A 52 -44.88 -60.30 -11.92
CA ASP A 52 -43.63 -59.67 -12.37
C ASP A 52 -42.71 -59.14 -11.25
N TYR A 53 -43.00 -59.49 -10.00
CA TYR A 53 -42.06 -59.33 -8.89
C TYR A 53 -41.27 -60.61 -8.67
N ASP A 54 -39.94 -60.46 -8.56
CA ASP A 54 -39.04 -61.55 -8.25
C ASP A 54 -38.72 -61.58 -6.75
N PHE A 55 -38.90 -62.76 -6.16
CA PHE A 55 -38.61 -63.04 -4.75
C PHE A 55 -37.60 -64.16 -4.63
N LYS A 56 -36.53 -63.94 -3.89
CA LYS A 56 -35.53 -64.95 -3.57
C LYS A 56 -35.91 -65.69 -2.29
N ILE A 57 -36.02 -67.01 -2.36
CA ILE A 57 -36.33 -67.85 -1.20
C ILE A 57 -35.18 -67.79 -0.19
N LYS A 58 -35.51 -67.44 1.06
CA LYS A 58 -34.54 -67.35 2.17
C LYS A 58 -34.76 -68.39 3.25
N GLN A 59 -35.99 -68.89 3.41
CA GLN A 59 -36.29 -69.95 4.35
C GLN A 59 -37.30 -70.93 3.74
N ILE A 60 -37.07 -72.22 3.99
CA ILE A 60 -38.00 -73.29 3.67
C ILE A 60 -38.17 -74.16 4.92
N GLY A 61 -39.43 -74.32 5.35
CA GLY A 61 -39.82 -75.41 6.24
C GLY A 61 -40.37 -76.56 5.39
N GLU A 62 -39.75 -77.73 5.41
CA GLU A 62 -40.17 -78.87 4.59
C GLU A 62 -40.59 -80.06 5.44
N ASN A 63 -41.71 -80.68 5.05
CA ASN A 63 -42.08 -82.03 5.46
C ASN A 63 -42.39 -82.88 4.22
N GLN A 64 -42.75 -84.15 4.41
CA GLN A 64 -42.98 -85.09 3.30
C GLN A 64 -44.00 -84.61 2.24
N TYR A 65 -44.94 -83.75 2.61
CA TYR A 65 -46.08 -83.36 1.76
C TYR A 65 -46.10 -81.88 1.39
N ALA A 66 -45.40 -81.03 2.14
CA ALA A 66 -45.52 -79.58 2.02
C ALA A 66 -44.19 -78.85 2.29
N LYS A 67 -44.05 -77.69 1.63
CA LYS A 67 -43.00 -76.70 1.82
C LYS A 67 -43.61 -75.37 2.18
N GLN A 68 -43.31 -74.87 3.38
CA GLN A 68 -43.55 -73.50 3.76
C GLN A 68 -42.40 -72.65 3.26
N VAL A 69 -42.69 -71.73 2.35
CA VAL A 69 -41.70 -70.89 1.67
C VAL A 69 -41.83 -69.47 2.19
N ASN A 70 -40.71 -68.89 2.63
CA ASN A 70 -40.56 -67.45 2.87
C ASN A 70 -39.48 -66.90 1.94
N ALA A 71 -39.84 -65.89 1.17
CA ALA A 71 -39.00 -65.26 0.18
C ALA A 71 -39.04 -63.73 0.31
N VAL A 72 -37.93 -63.08 -0.01
CA VAL A 72 -37.79 -61.62 0.02
C VAL A 72 -37.56 -61.10 -1.39
N SER A 73 -37.98 -59.89 -1.71
CA SER A 73 -37.72 -59.30 -3.02
C SER A 73 -36.23 -59.40 -3.38
N THR A 74 -35.93 -59.68 -4.64
CA THR A 74 -34.56 -59.67 -5.16
C THR A 74 -33.87 -58.30 -4.99
N PHE A 75 -34.62 -57.23 -4.73
CA PHE A 75 -34.09 -55.90 -4.38
C PHE A 75 -33.12 -55.98 -3.20
N PHE A 76 -33.44 -56.81 -2.19
CA PHE A 76 -32.58 -56.99 -1.01
C PHE A 76 -31.31 -57.81 -1.28
N ASN A 77 -31.11 -58.32 -2.50
CA ASN A 77 -29.82 -58.88 -2.91
C ASN A 77 -28.76 -57.80 -3.10
N LEU A 78 -29.18 -56.55 -3.34
CA LEU A 78 -28.28 -55.39 -3.44
C LEU A 78 -27.46 -55.16 -2.16
N SER A 79 -27.82 -55.81 -1.05
CA SER A 79 -27.00 -55.82 0.16
C SER A 79 -25.67 -56.58 -0.02
N GLY A 80 -25.62 -57.53 -0.97
CA GLY A 80 -24.42 -58.29 -1.32
C GLY A 80 -23.63 -57.71 -2.49
N GLU A 81 -24.12 -56.65 -3.14
CA GLU A 81 -23.48 -55.97 -4.26
C GLU A 81 -22.91 -54.64 -3.76
N ARG A 82 -21.60 -54.40 -3.91
CA ARG A 82 -20.90 -53.23 -3.36
C ARG A 82 -20.08 -52.50 -4.41
N THR A 83 -19.87 -51.21 -4.15
CA THR A 83 -18.88 -50.36 -4.81
C THR A 83 -17.87 -49.84 -3.79
N ASP A 84 -16.59 -49.84 -4.15
CA ASP A 84 -15.51 -49.24 -3.34
C ASP A 84 -15.24 -47.78 -3.76
N LYS A 85 -15.95 -47.29 -4.78
CA LYS A 85 -15.80 -45.91 -5.26
C LYS A 85 -16.61 -44.94 -4.39
N ILE A 86 -16.04 -43.77 -4.18
CA ILE A 86 -16.72 -42.64 -3.53
C ILE A 86 -17.24 -41.70 -4.62
N TYR A 87 -18.50 -41.27 -4.46
CA TYR A 87 -19.22 -40.32 -5.30
C TYR A 87 -19.94 -39.26 -4.45
N GLY A 88 -19.30 -38.83 -3.36
CA GLY A 88 -19.87 -37.85 -2.43
C GLY A 88 -19.78 -36.39 -2.87
N GLY A 89 -20.20 -35.50 -1.98
CA GLY A 89 -20.26 -34.05 -2.16
C GLY A 89 -21.68 -33.51 -2.28
N THR A 90 -21.82 -32.24 -2.64
CA THR A 90 -23.13 -31.62 -2.93
C THR A 90 -23.53 -31.92 -4.37
N LYS A 91 -24.61 -32.68 -4.58
CA LYS A 91 -25.11 -33.06 -5.90
C LYS A 91 -26.64 -33.12 -5.91
N LYS A 92 -27.23 -33.26 -7.11
CA LYS A 92 -28.66 -33.51 -7.22
C LYS A 92 -29.00 -34.91 -6.74
N ILE A 93 -30.20 -35.09 -6.18
CA ILE A 93 -30.75 -36.42 -5.87
C ILE A 93 -30.73 -37.32 -7.12
N SER A 94 -31.06 -36.76 -8.29
CA SER A 94 -30.99 -37.49 -9.56
C SER A 94 -29.62 -38.07 -9.87
N ASP A 95 -28.55 -37.32 -9.57
CA ASP A 95 -27.17 -37.73 -9.86
C ASP A 95 -26.76 -38.92 -8.98
N PHE A 96 -27.16 -38.90 -7.70
CA PHE A 96 -26.93 -40.02 -6.78
C PHE A 96 -27.69 -41.28 -7.22
N ILE A 97 -28.96 -41.15 -7.59
CA ILE A 97 -29.77 -42.29 -8.06
C ILE A 97 -29.18 -42.84 -9.37
N GLU A 98 -28.88 -41.98 -10.35
CA GLU A 98 -28.30 -42.39 -11.63
C GLU A 98 -26.98 -43.14 -11.43
N TRP A 99 -26.09 -42.60 -10.59
CA TRP A 99 -24.81 -43.23 -10.30
C TRP A 99 -24.98 -44.61 -9.62
N THR A 100 -25.91 -44.71 -8.67
CA THR A 100 -26.19 -45.94 -7.91
C THR A 100 -26.76 -47.02 -8.82
N PHE A 101 -27.68 -46.66 -9.70
CA PHE A 101 -28.38 -47.61 -10.58
C PHE A 101 -27.59 -47.98 -11.84
N LYS A 102 -26.54 -47.23 -12.20
CA LYS A 102 -25.73 -47.46 -13.39
C LYS A 102 -25.07 -48.85 -13.45
N ASN A 103 -24.71 -49.42 -12.30
CA ASN A 103 -23.94 -50.66 -12.23
C ASN A 103 -24.71 -51.84 -11.60
N ILE A 104 -26.01 -51.69 -11.39
CA ILE A 104 -26.86 -52.75 -10.84
C ILE A 104 -27.94 -53.12 -11.85
N ASN A 105 -28.44 -54.36 -11.77
CA ASN A 105 -29.48 -54.85 -12.69
C ASN A 105 -30.89 -54.42 -12.26
N TRP A 106 -31.06 -53.14 -11.94
CA TRP A 106 -32.32 -52.52 -11.53
C TRP A 106 -32.52 -51.24 -12.32
N SER A 107 -33.76 -50.95 -12.69
CA SER A 107 -34.14 -49.67 -13.29
C SER A 107 -34.80 -48.78 -12.25
N TYR A 108 -34.89 -47.48 -12.54
CA TYR A 108 -35.53 -46.53 -11.63
C TYR A 108 -36.40 -45.51 -12.37
N SER A 109 -37.35 -44.93 -11.64
CA SER A 109 -38.06 -43.71 -11.97
C SER A 109 -38.11 -42.82 -10.74
N MET A 110 -38.34 -41.52 -10.93
CA MET A 110 -38.47 -40.58 -9.83
C MET A 110 -39.48 -39.50 -10.17
N ASP A 111 -40.16 -38.98 -9.16
CA ASP A 111 -41.02 -37.81 -9.32
C ASP A 111 -40.22 -36.55 -9.68
N GLN A 112 -40.86 -35.65 -10.42
CA GLN A 112 -40.19 -34.47 -10.98
C GLN A 112 -39.79 -33.46 -9.89
N ASP A 113 -40.50 -33.45 -8.76
CA ASP A 113 -40.30 -32.54 -7.64
C ASP A 113 -39.08 -32.88 -6.78
N ILE A 114 -38.54 -34.11 -6.86
CA ILE A 114 -37.30 -34.51 -6.16
C ILE A 114 -36.06 -34.48 -7.05
N LYS A 115 -36.24 -34.35 -8.37
CA LYS A 115 -35.15 -34.53 -9.34
C LYS A 115 -34.05 -33.49 -9.22
N ASP A 116 -34.42 -32.23 -9.01
CA ASP A 116 -33.51 -31.08 -9.02
C ASP A 116 -33.07 -30.62 -7.62
N ASP A 117 -33.50 -31.33 -6.58
CA ASP A 117 -33.12 -31.04 -5.20
C ASP A 117 -31.64 -31.42 -4.97
N TYR A 118 -30.90 -30.53 -4.30
CA TYR A 118 -29.50 -30.74 -3.95
C TYR A 118 -29.35 -31.23 -2.52
N VAL A 119 -28.49 -32.24 -2.33
CA VAL A 119 -28.14 -32.75 -1.01
C VAL A 119 -26.62 -32.89 -0.90
N LEU A 120 -26.08 -32.57 0.28
CA LEU A 120 -24.69 -32.82 0.63
C LEU A 120 -24.59 -34.19 1.31
N ILE A 121 -23.97 -35.16 0.62
CA ILE A 121 -23.59 -36.43 1.22
C ILE A 121 -22.10 -36.62 0.99
N ALA A 122 -21.28 -36.23 1.96
CA ALA A 122 -19.82 -36.12 1.80
C ALA A 122 -19.15 -37.45 1.36
N ASN A 123 -19.63 -38.58 1.87
CA ASN A 123 -19.02 -39.91 1.66
C ASN A 123 -19.99 -40.89 0.99
N TYR A 124 -20.84 -40.42 0.06
CA TYR A 124 -21.71 -41.32 -0.69
C TYR A 124 -20.88 -42.30 -1.53
N GLY A 125 -21.17 -43.59 -1.47
CA GLY A 125 -20.34 -44.66 -2.06
C GLY A 125 -19.64 -45.51 -0.99
N ASN A 126 -18.61 -46.27 -1.38
CA ASN A 126 -17.91 -47.23 -0.50
C ASN A 126 -18.86 -48.11 0.36
N ASP A 127 -19.99 -48.54 -0.22
CA ASP A 127 -20.97 -49.37 0.48
C ASP A 127 -21.75 -50.27 -0.49
N ASN A 128 -22.57 -51.15 0.07
CA ASN A 128 -23.50 -51.94 -0.72
C ASN A 128 -24.65 -51.07 -1.25
N TYR A 129 -25.16 -51.41 -2.43
CA TYR A 129 -26.14 -50.57 -3.11
C TYR A 129 -27.47 -50.44 -2.36
N LEU A 130 -27.87 -51.45 -1.58
CA LEU A 130 -29.06 -51.34 -0.72
C LEU A 130 -28.89 -50.22 0.33
N LYS A 131 -27.73 -50.19 1.00
CA LYS A 131 -27.41 -49.14 1.99
C LYS A 131 -27.26 -47.78 1.35
N LEU A 132 -26.72 -47.69 0.13
CA LEU A 132 -26.65 -46.43 -0.60
C LEU A 132 -28.04 -45.87 -0.89
N ILE A 133 -28.97 -46.72 -1.35
CA ILE A 133 -30.36 -46.33 -1.61
C ILE A 133 -31.06 -45.91 -0.31
N GLN A 134 -30.99 -46.73 0.74
CA GLN A 134 -31.62 -46.44 2.03
C GLN A 134 -31.03 -45.20 2.70
N GLY A 135 -29.71 -45.05 2.63
CA GLY A 135 -28.98 -43.89 3.16
C GLY A 135 -29.30 -42.60 2.41
N LEU A 136 -29.46 -42.66 1.08
CA LEU A 136 -29.94 -41.53 0.29
C LEU A 136 -31.35 -41.14 0.75
N CYS A 137 -32.28 -42.10 0.79
CA CYS A 137 -33.65 -41.87 1.24
C CYS A 137 -33.73 -41.23 2.63
N ALA A 138 -32.94 -41.73 3.58
CA ALA A 138 -32.85 -41.15 4.92
C ALA A 138 -32.26 -39.73 4.92
N ALA A 139 -31.22 -39.47 4.11
CA ALA A 139 -30.56 -38.16 4.05
C ALA A 139 -31.41 -37.07 3.38
N THR A 140 -32.32 -37.45 2.49
CA THR A 140 -33.14 -36.53 1.69
C THR A 140 -34.61 -36.53 2.08
N GLU A 141 -35.02 -37.34 3.06
CA GLU A 141 -36.43 -37.56 3.44
C GLU A 141 -37.31 -37.98 2.24
N ILE A 142 -36.76 -38.71 1.27
CA ILE A 142 -37.52 -39.29 0.15
C ILE A 142 -37.78 -40.76 0.41
N GLU A 143 -38.77 -41.29 -0.30
CA GLU A 143 -39.24 -42.66 -0.18
C GLU A 143 -39.04 -43.43 -1.48
N TYR A 144 -39.03 -44.76 -1.38
CA TYR A 144 -38.96 -45.62 -2.54
C TYR A 144 -40.01 -46.73 -2.50
N LYS A 145 -40.51 -47.09 -3.68
CA LYS A 145 -41.43 -48.22 -3.90
C LYS A 145 -40.79 -49.22 -4.83
N ILE A 146 -40.75 -50.47 -4.42
CA ILE A 146 -40.32 -51.58 -5.27
C ILE A 146 -41.47 -51.91 -6.23
N MET A 147 -41.19 -51.85 -7.51
CA MET A 147 -42.14 -52.04 -8.61
C MET A 147 -41.81 -53.34 -9.36
N PRO A 148 -42.76 -53.89 -10.14
CA PRO A 148 -42.51 -55.09 -10.93
C PRO A 148 -41.39 -54.84 -11.96
N ASN A 149 -40.80 -55.91 -12.48
CA ASN A 149 -39.71 -55.88 -13.48
C ASN A 149 -38.41 -55.23 -12.97
N ASN A 150 -38.02 -55.49 -11.72
CA ASN A 150 -36.80 -54.95 -11.10
C ASN A 150 -36.69 -53.42 -11.26
N HIS A 151 -37.77 -52.72 -10.94
CA HIS A 151 -37.87 -51.28 -11.03
C HIS A 151 -38.08 -50.66 -9.65
N VAL A 152 -37.49 -49.50 -9.39
CA VAL A 152 -37.72 -48.73 -8.16
C VAL A 152 -38.25 -47.36 -8.51
N HIS A 153 -39.35 -46.95 -7.89
CA HIS A 153 -39.89 -45.61 -8.03
C HIS A 153 -39.56 -44.78 -6.79
N PHE A 154 -38.93 -43.63 -6.97
CA PHE A 154 -38.58 -42.67 -5.92
C PHE A 154 -39.56 -41.50 -5.92
N ALA A 155 -40.03 -41.12 -4.74
CA ALA A 155 -40.95 -39.99 -4.56
C ALA A 155 -40.66 -39.31 -3.23
N LYS A 156 -41.06 -38.04 -3.08
CA LYS A 156 -40.99 -37.37 -1.77
C LYS A 156 -41.83 -38.12 -0.72
N LYS A 157 -42.97 -38.66 -1.13
CA LYS A 157 -43.85 -39.50 -0.32
C LYS A 157 -44.61 -40.46 -1.23
N ILE A 158 -44.54 -41.77 -1.00
CA ILE A 158 -45.26 -42.76 -1.82
C ILE A 158 -46.76 -42.82 -1.46
N GLY A 159 -47.59 -43.09 -2.45
CA GLY A 159 -49.03 -43.27 -2.25
C GLY A 159 -49.83 -41.96 -2.27
N PRO A 160 -51.10 -42.01 -2.70
CA PRO A 160 -51.93 -40.82 -2.91
C PRO A 160 -52.42 -40.21 -1.59
N ASP A 161 -52.79 -38.93 -1.63
CA ASP A 161 -53.59 -38.30 -0.57
C ASP A 161 -55.04 -38.17 -1.06
N ASN A 162 -55.87 -39.11 -0.62
CA ASN A 162 -57.28 -39.19 -1.02
C ASN A 162 -58.23 -38.69 0.07
N ASP A 163 -57.72 -38.03 1.12
CA ASP A 163 -58.49 -37.58 2.28
C ASP A 163 -59.33 -38.70 2.94
N ALA A 164 -58.82 -39.94 2.90
CA ALA A 164 -59.53 -41.09 3.46
C ALA A 164 -59.61 -40.98 5.00
N GLN A 165 -60.79 -41.19 5.57
CA GLN A 165 -61.00 -41.14 7.01
C GLN A 165 -61.42 -42.51 7.56
N TYR A 166 -60.70 -42.98 8.57
CA TYR A 166 -60.97 -44.22 9.29
C TYR A 166 -61.23 -43.91 10.76
N ARG A 167 -62.44 -44.23 11.23
CA ARG A 167 -62.88 -44.04 12.61
C ARG A 167 -63.10 -45.39 13.27
N TYR A 168 -62.29 -45.64 14.31
CA TYR A 168 -62.35 -46.87 15.08
C TYR A 168 -63.74 -47.08 15.69
N GLY A 169 -64.32 -48.27 15.48
CA GLY A 169 -65.66 -48.61 15.94
C GLY A 169 -66.83 -48.13 15.06
N HIS A 170 -66.55 -47.44 13.95
CA HIS A 170 -67.59 -46.94 13.04
C HIS A 170 -67.48 -47.54 11.63
N ASN A 171 -66.46 -47.15 10.86
CA ASN A 171 -66.34 -47.48 9.43
C ASN A 171 -65.20 -48.45 9.13
N ILE A 172 -64.54 -48.98 10.17
CA ILE A 172 -63.51 -50.00 10.02
C ILE A 172 -63.84 -51.25 10.82
N LYS A 173 -63.64 -52.40 10.18
CA LYS A 173 -63.62 -53.70 10.84
C LYS A 173 -62.17 -54.04 11.16
N THR A 174 -61.80 -53.93 12.43
CA THR A 174 -60.44 -54.16 12.90
C THR A 174 -60.15 -55.67 13.02
N LEU A 175 -59.07 -56.15 12.41
CA LEU A 175 -58.53 -57.49 12.64
C LEU A 175 -57.73 -57.53 13.94
N ASP A 176 -56.88 -56.53 14.13
CA ASP A 176 -55.95 -56.45 15.25
C ASP A 176 -55.71 -54.99 15.65
N ARG A 177 -55.49 -54.76 16.95
CA ARG A 177 -55.25 -53.44 17.53
C ARG A 177 -54.10 -53.53 18.53
N GLN A 178 -53.04 -52.79 18.25
CA GLN A 178 -51.94 -52.56 19.16
C GLN A 178 -51.89 -51.08 19.54
N VAL A 179 -51.82 -50.80 20.83
CA VAL A 179 -51.61 -49.45 21.36
C VAL A 179 -50.56 -49.55 22.46
N ASP A 180 -49.47 -48.81 22.30
CA ASP A 180 -48.38 -48.71 23.25
C ASP A 180 -48.23 -47.24 23.69
N THR A 181 -48.04 -47.06 24.99
CA THR A 181 -47.86 -45.75 25.64
C THR A 181 -46.58 -45.70 26.48
N THR A 182 -45.74 -46.74 26.40
CA THR A 182 -44.52 -46.87 27.19
C THR A 182 -43.56 -45.72 26.94
N ASN A 183 -43.48 -45.25 25.69
CA ASN A 183 -42.60 -44.16 25.26
C ASN A 183 -43.31 -42.79 25.18
N LEU A 184 -44.58 -42.71 25.59
CA LEU A 184 -45.35 -41.45 25.52
C LEU A 184 -44.78 -40.44 26.51
N ALA A 185 -44.33 -39.30 25.99
CA ALA A 185 -43.86 -38.17 26.78
C ALA A 185 -44.40 -36.87 26.22
N THR A 186 -44.69 -35.90 27.09
CA THR A 186 -45.25 -34.60 26.67
C THR A 186 -44.32 -33.44 26.97
N LYS A 187 -43.13 -33.69 27.53
CA LYS A 187 -42.09 -32.70 27.79
C LYS A 187 -40.71 -33.31 27.58
N ILE A 188 -39.80 -32.55 26.96
CA ILE A 188 -38.40 -32.95 26.77
C ILE A 188 -37.48 -31.76 27.03
N VAL A 189 -36.28 -32.05 27.51
CA VAL A 189 -35.24 -31.06 27.78
C VAL A 189 -34.01 -31.38 26.92
N GLY A 190 -33.49 -30.36 26.24
CA GLY A 190 -32.29 -30.44 25.41
C GLY A 190 -31.13 -29.66 26.00
N TYR A 191 -29.92 -30.23 25.93
CA TYR A 191 -28.65 -29.60 26.28
C TYR A 191 -27.75 -29.51 25.05
N GLY A 192 -27.15 -28.34 24.82
CA GLY A 192 -26.24 -28.07 23.70
C GLY A 192 -24.91 -27.48 24.16
N ALA A 193 -24.11 -26.99 23.21
CA ALA A 193 -22.80 -26.41 23.49
C ALA A 193 -22.88 -25.21 24.45
N ASN A 194 -21.78 -24.95 25.17
CA ASN A 194 -21.63 -23.78 26.04
C ASN A 194 -22.72 -23.64 27.11
N GLY A 195 -23.28 -24.75 27.58
CA GLY A 195 -24.35 -24.76 28.58
C GLY A 195 -25.72 -24.35 28.05
N LEU A 196 -25.92 -24.35 26.73
CA LEU A 196 -27.22 -24.13 26.10
C LEU A 196 -28.23 -25.15 26.64
N LYS A 197 -29.36 -24.67 27.17
CA LYS A 197 -30.44 -25.51 27.69
C LYS A 197 -31.78 -24.98 27.20
N VAL A 198 -32.59 -25.86 26.62
CA VAL A 198 -33.94 -25.54 26.17
C VAL A 198 -34.90 -26.65 26.60
N ALA A 199 -36.19 -26.34 26.69
CA ALA A 199 -37.23 -27.31 27.00
C ALA A 199 -38.43 -27.09 26.08
N TYR A 200 -39.11 -28.18 25.74
CA TYR A 200 -40.34 -28.16 24.96
C TYR A 200 -41.43 -28.93 25.70
N THR A 201 -42.66 -28.42 25.66
CA THR A 201 -43.85 -29.08 26.21
C THR A 201 -44.91 -29.14 25.11
N SER A 202 -45.37 -30.34 24.79
CA SER A 202 -46.35 -30.60 23.76
C SER A 202 -47.74 -30.10 24.18
N PRO A 203 -48.57 -29.62 23.23
CA PRO A 203 -50.00 -29.39 23.45
C PRO A 203 -50.73 -30.64 23.98
N ASN A 204 -50.26 -31.85 23.65
CA ASN A 204 -50.83 -33.10 24.17
C ASN A 204 -50.65 -33.27 25.69
N ALA A 205 -49.85 -32.41 26.35
CA ALA A 205 -49.80 -32.31 27.81
C ALA A 205 -51.17 -31.93 28.42
N GLU A 206 -52.05 -31.25 27.68
CA GLU A 206 -53.41 -30.97 28.14
C GLU A 206 -54.25 -32.26 28.29
N LYS A 207 -53.99 -33.26 27.45
CA LYS A 207 -54.71 -34.55 27.44
C LYS A 207 -54.06 -35.58 28.36
N PHE A 208 -52.73 -35.71 28.31
CA PHE A 208 -52.00 -36.77 29.00
C PHE A 208 -51.29 -36.32 30.28
N GLY A 209 -51.31 -35.03 30.59
CA GLY A 209 -50.49 -34.44 31.67
C GLY A 209 -49.03 -34.25 31.24
N ILE A 210 -48.20 -33.71 32.15
CA ILE A 210 -46.76 -33.51 31.91
C ILE A 210 -46.02 -34.81 32.20
N ILE A 211 -45.47 -35.43 31.17
CA ILE A 211 -44.66 -36.64 31.22
C ILE A 211 -43.30 -36.29 30.62
N GLU A 212 -42.23 -36.38 31.41
CA GLU A 212 -40.88 -36.00 30.97
C GLU A 212 -40.17 -37.16 30.28
N ALA A 213 -39.71 -36.94 29.06
CA ALA A 213 -38.80 -37.82 28.33
C ALA A 213 -37.38 -37.74 28.91
N GLU A 214 -36.54 -38.72 28.55
CA GLU A 214 -35.11 -38.61 28.81
C GLU A 214 -34.53 -37.37 28.12
N PRO A 215 -33.66 -36.60 28.81
CA PRO A 215 -33.07 -35.40 28.23
C PRO A 215 -32.07 -35.77 27.14
N ILE A 216 -32.05 -34.98 26.07
CA ILE A 216 -31.10 -35.14 24.97
C ILE A 216 -29.94 -34.16 25.17
N SER A 217 -28.71 -34.64 25.00
CA SER A 217 -27.50 -33.82 25.07
C SER A 217 -26.69 -33.96 23.79
N ASP A 218 -26.56 -32.87 23.04
CA ASP A 218 -25.83 -32.83 21.78
C ASP A 218 -25.06 -31.51 21.61
N GLU A 219 -23.74 -31.58 21.79
CA GLU A 219 -22.83 -30.42 21.72
C GLU A 219 -22.71 -29.82 20.31
N ARG A 220 -23.25 -30.46 19.27
CA ARG A 220 -23.27 -29.89 17.91
C ARG A 220 -24.22 -28.71 17.81
N PHE A 221 -25.22 -28.62 18.69
CA PHE A 221 -26.16 -27.50 18.70
C PHE A 221 -25.59 -26.32 19.48
N THR A 222 -25.29 -25.25 18.75
CA THR A 222 -24.85 -23.96 19.29
C THR A 222 -25.96 -22.91 19.30
N ILE A 223 -27.11 -23.19 18.66
CA ILE A 223 -28.24 -22.28 18.47
C ILE A 223 -29.50 -22.86 19.14
N ALA A 224 -30.11 -22.07 20.03
CA ALA A 224 -31.29 -22.47 20.82
C ALA A 224 -32.46 -22.96 19.96
N ASN A 225 -32.80 -22.22 18.89
CA ASN A 225 -33.92 -22.57 18.03
C ASN A 225 -33.72 -23.92 17.34
N ASN A 226 -32.51 -24.22 16.87
CA ASN A 226 -32.22 -25.49 16.22
C ASN A 226 -32.34 -26.66 17.21
N LEU A 227 -31.89 -26.46 18.46
CA LEU A 227 -32.02 -27.46 19.52
C LEU A 227 -33.50 -27.67 19.90
N VAL A 228 -34.32 -26.62 19.96
CA VAL A 228 -35.77 -26.73 20.20
C VAL A 228 -36.45 -27.52 19.09
N GLU A 229 -36.18 -27.21 17.82
CA GLU A 229 -36.75 -27.95 16.68
C GLU A 229 -36.28 -29.41 16.65
N TYR A 230 -35.04 -29.67 17.07
CA TYR A 230 -34.54 -31.03 17.19
C TYR A 230 -35.27 -31.83 18.29
N ILE A 231 -35.33 -31.34 19.53
CA ILE A 231 -36.01 -32.06 20.61
C ILE A 231 -37.52 -32.21 20.38
N LYS A 232 -38.14 -31.29 19.63
CA LYS A 232 -39.54 -31.44 19.19
C LYS A 232 -39.73 -32.67 18.30
N LYS A 233 -38.79 -32.95 17.39
CA LYS A 233 -38.85 -34.13 16.50
C LYS A 233 -38.61 -35.44 17.26
N GLU A 234 -37.80 -35.40 18.31
CA GLU A 234 -37.45 -36.58 19.12
C GLU A 234 -38.51 -36.90 20.19
N LEU A 235 -39.36 -35.93 20.57
CA LEU A 235 -40.43 -36.16 21.54
C LEU A 235 -41.56 -36.98 20.91
N ASN A 236 -41.81 -38.18 21.45
CA ASN A 236 -43.00 -38.96 21.13
C ASN A 236 -44.18 -38.52 21.99
N ASP A 237 -44.96 -37.55 21.52
CA ASP A 237 -46.08 -36.94 22.24
C ASP A 237 -47.46 -37.51 21.89
N GLU A 238 -47.50 -38.58 21.11
CA GLU A 238 -48.69 -39.34 20.76
C GLU A 238 -48.52 -40.83 21.12
N PRO A 239 -49.58 -41.55 21.52
CA PRO A 239 -49.48 -42.99 21.73
C PRO A 239 -49.13 -43.70 20.43
N GLU A 240 -48.32 -44.75 20.53
CA GLU A 240 -47.97 -45.60 19.40
C GLU A 240 -49.14 -46.54 19.09
N ILE A 241 -49.85 -46.28 18.00
CA ILE A 241 -51.04 -47.02 17.57
C ILE A 241 -50.75 -47.73 16.25
N ALA A 242 -51.10 -49.01 16.18
CA ALA A 242 -51.23 -49.78 14.95
C ALA A 242 -52.61 -50.45 14.90
N ILE A 243 -53.38 -50.15 13.85
CA ILE A 243 -54.67 -50.77 13.59
C ILE A 243 -54.57 -51.55 12.27
N THR A 244 -54.79 -52.86 12.36
CA THR A 244 -54.88 -53.72 11.19
C THR A 244 -56.33 -53.79 10.74
N LEU A 245 -56.61 -53.30 9.53
CA LEU A 245 -57.94 -53.32 8.94
C LEU A 245 -58.15 -54.63 8.16
N ASP A 246 -59.24 -55.35 8.45
CA ASP A 246 -59.84 -56.30 7.51
C ASP A 246 -60.50 -55.47 6.41
N THR A 247 -60.53 -55.93 5.16
CA THR A 247 -61.82 -56.10 4.43
C THR A 247 -61.65 -56.39 2.95
N ILE A 248 -62.48 -57.35 2.52
CA ILE A 248 -62.90 -57.70 1.16
C ILE A 248 -63.58 -56.51 0.42
N GLU A 249 -63.91 -55.42 1.13
CA GLU A 249 -64.64 -54.23 0.64
C GLU A 249 -63.77 -52.96 0.52
N LEU A 250 -62.52 -52.94 1.02
CA LEU A 250 -61.55 -51.83 0.91
C LEU A 250 -60.69 -51.91 -0.38
N LEU A 251 -61.32 -52.28 -1.49
CA LEU A 251 -60.65 -53.02 -2.57
C LEU A 251 -59.48 -52.37 -3.32
N ASP A 252 -59.26 -51.05 -3.26
CA ASP A 252 -58.14 -50.41 -3.97
C ASP A 252 -57.45 -49.39 -3.06
N LYS A 253 -56.65 -49.91 -2.11
CA LYS A 253 -55.83 -49.10 -1.22
C LYS A 253 -54.36 -49.26 -1.54
N ASP A 254 -53.69 -48.12 -1.70
CA ASP A 254 -52.30 -48.06 -2.08
C ASP A 254 -51.40 -47.97 -0.86
N LEU A 255 -50.27 -48.67 -0.92
CA LEU A 255 -49.22 -48.52 0.09
C LEU A 255 -48.79 -47.04 0.15
N GLY A 256 -48.74 -46.50 1.36
CA GLY A 256 -48.37 -45.11 1.60
C GLY A 256 -49.50 -44.09 1.49
N GLU A 257 -50.71 -44.50 1.09
CA GLU A 257 -51.89 -43.62 1.01
C GLU A 257 -52.11 -42.87 2.33
N SER A 258 -52.30 -41.55 2.26
CA SER A 258 -52.52 -40.70 3.43
C SER A 258 -53.96 -40.83 3.95
N VAL A 259 -54.10 -40.96 5.27
CA VAL A 259 -55.38 -41.28 5.92
C VAL A 259 -55.50 -40.60 7.27
N TRP A 260 -56.71 -40.23 7.65
CA TRP A 260 -57.03 -39.74 8.99
C TRP A 260 -57.52 -40.90 9.85
N LEU A 261 -56.77 -41.24 10.89
CA LEU A 261 -57.18 -42.22 11.89
C LEU A 261 -57.79 -41.51 13.10
N ILE A 262 -59.10 -41.64 13.28
CA ILE A 262 -59.80 -41.16 14.46
C ILE A 262 -59.89 -42.30 15.46
N TYR A 263 -59.18 -42.15 16.58
CA TYR A 263 -59.13 -43.11 17.66
C TYR A 263 -59.88 -42.58 18.89
N GLU A 264 -61.20 -42.76 18.87
CA GLU A 264 -62.15 -42.29 19.90
C GLU A 264 -61.78 -42.66 21.35
N PRO A 265 -61.26 -43.86 21.68
CA PRO A 265 -61.00 -44.21 23.08
C PRO A 265 -59.96 -43.35 23.80
N LEU A 266 -59.08 -42.68 23.06
CA LEU A 266 -58.12 -41.70 23.62
C LEU A 266 -58.41 -40.27 23.16
N ASP A 267 -59.53 -40.03 22.47
CA ASP A 267 -59.88 -38.74 21.88
C ASP A 267 -58.72 -38.12 21.07
N ILE A 268 -58.12 -38.93 20.20
CA ILE A 268 -57.02 -38.50 19.34
C ILE A 268 -57.35 -38.74 17.87
N THR A 269 -56.90 -37.81 17.05
CA THR A 269 -56.98 -37.88 15.59
C THR A 269 -55.56 -37.83 15.06
N ILE A 270 -55.12 -38.95 14.48
CA ILE A 270 -53.77 -39.12 13.98
C ILE A 270 -53.80 -38.95 12.46
N LYS A 271 -53.01 -38.01 11.94
CA LYS A 271 -52.75 -37.94 10.51
C LYS A 271 -51.73 -39.02 10.16
N SER A 272 -52.22 -40.11 9.57
CA SER A 272 -51.48 -41.34 9.35
C SER A 272 -51.38 -41.65 7.85
N ARG A 273 -50.82 -42.81 7.54
CA ARG A 273 -50.88 -43.42 6.21
C ARG A 273 -50.99 -44.94 6.30
N ILE A 274 -51.18 -45.60 5.16
CA ILE A 274 -51.07 -47.06 5.06
C ILE A 274 -49.59 -47.44 5.12
N LEU A 275 -49.16 -47.98 6.27
CA LEU A 275 -47.77 -48.34 6.56
C LEU A 275 -47.38 -49.71 5.99
N SER A 276 -48.34 -50.63 5.95
CA SER A 276 -48.17 -51.98 5.42
C SER A 276 -49.44 -52.44 4.71
N LYS A 277 -49.26 -53.18 3.61
CA LYS A 277 -50.34 -53.75 2.80
C LYS A 277 -50.06 -55.24 2.59
N THR A 278 -51.01 -56.07 2.99
CA THR A 278 -50.97 -57.52 2.72
C THR A 278 -51.89 -57.85 1.56
N THR A 279 -51.35 -58.47 0.53
CA THR A 279 -52.06 -58.88 -0.68
C THR A 279 -52.11 -60.40 -0.76
N THR A 280 -53.25 -60.97 -1.11
CA THR A 280 -53.43 -62.43 -1.31
C THR A 280 -54.12 -62.72 -2.63
N ILE A 281 -54.14 -63.99 -3.05
CA ILE A 281 -54.86 -64.37 -4.27
C ILE A 281 -56.33 -64.65 -3.93
N GLN A 282 -57.22 -63.86 -4.52
CA GLN A 282 -58.68 -64.03 -4.46
C GLN A 282 -59.23 -64.09 -5.88
N SER A 283 -60.00 -65.14 -6.20
CA SER A 283 -60.57 -65.34 -7.54
C SER A 283 -59.54 -65.25 -8.69
N GLY A 284 -58.31 -65.70 -8.45
CA GLY A 284 -57.22 -65.72 -9.44
C GLY A 284 -56.46 -64.40 -9.61
N GLN A 285 -56.85 -63.34 -8.90
CA GLN A 285 -56.17 -62.04 -8.91
C GLN A 285 -55.58 -61.72 -7.54
N LEU A 286 -54.48 -60.97 -7.51
CA LEU A 286 -53.95 -60.41 -6.28
C LEU A 286 -54.89 -59.30 -5.80
N LYS A 287 -55.39 -59.41 -4.58
CA LYS A 287 -56.24 -58.43 -3.93
C LYS A 287 -55.73 -58.12 -2.53
N THR A 288 -55.90 -56.88 -2.12
CA THR A 288 -55.60 -56.45 -0.76
C THR A 288 -56.44 -57.25 0.23
N LYS A 289 -55.78 -57.91 1.17
CA LYS A 289 -56.37 -58.69 2.25
C LYS A 289 -56.56 -57.82 3.49
N SER A 290 -55.51 -57.09 3.85
CA SER A 290 -55.48 -56.23 5.04
C SER A 290 -54.45 -55.11 4.88
N VAL A 291 -54.65 -54.02 5.61
CA VAL A 291 -53.73 -52.88 5.67
C VAL A 291 -53.49 -52.49 7.12
N VAL A 292 -52.28 -51.99 7.42
CA VAL A 292 -51.92 -51.46 8.74
C VAL A 292 -51.86 -49.94 8.66
N ILE A 293 -52.56 -49.28 9.57
CA ILE A 293 -52.64 -47.82 9.67
C ILE A 293 -52.27 -47.42 11.09
N GLY A 294 -51.44 -46.39 11.23
CA GLY A 294 -50.98 -45.91 12.52
C GLY A 294 -49.75 -45.02 12.42
N ASN A 295 -49.17 -44.69 13.57
CA ASN A 295 -47.85 -44.03 13.66
C ASN A 295 -46.72 -45.03 13.96
N ILE A 296 -47.06 -46.28 14.30
CA ILE A 296 -46.09 -47.38 14.39
C ILE A 296 -46.52 -48.56 13.54
N ARG A 297 -45.53 -49.37 13.19
CA ARG A 297 -45.74 -50.66 12.55
C ARG A 297 -45.31 -51.77 13.51
N PRO A 298 -46.14 -52.79 13.73
CA PRO A 298 -45.72 -53.99 14.45
C PRO A 298 -44.59 -54.66 13.67
N SER A 299 -43.44 -54.90 14.30
CA SER A 299 -42.34 -55.62 13.67
C SER A 299 -42.75 -57.08 13.46
N THR A 300 -42.80 -57.54 12.21
CA THR A 300 -43.09 -58.94 11.93
C THR A 300 -41.83 -59.80 12.03
N SER A 301 -41.97 -61.11 12.23
CA SER A 301 -40.84 -62.04 12.18
C SER A 301 -40.07 -61.97 10.87
N THR A 302 -40.75 -61.58 9.78
CA THR A 302 -40.15 -61.42 8.46
C THR A 302 -39.31 -60.14 8.35
N ASP A 303 -39.75 -59.05 9.00
CA ASP A 303 -39.01 -57.79 9.09
C ASP A 303 -37.70 -57.99 9.83
N MET A 304 -37.73 -58.78 10.90
CA MET A 304 -36.53 -59.12 11.66
C MET A 304 -35.46 -59.80 10.78
N PHE A 305 -35.83 -60.50 9.70
CA PHE A 305 -34.84 -61.10 8.79
C PHE A 305 -34.18 -60.08 7.85
N VAL A 306 -34.95 -59.10 7.37
CA VAL A 306 -34.41 -57.99 6.55
C VAL A 306 -33.51 -57.13 7.44
N GLN A 307 -33.97 -56.80 8.65
CA GLN A 307 -33.24 -55.99 9.62
C GLN A 307 -31.99 -56.69 10.17
N GLN A 308 -32.06 -57.97 10.58
CA GLN A 308 -30.88 -58.72 11.03
C GLN A 308 -29.77 -58.75 9.97
N LYS A 309 -30.13 -58.86 8.68
CA LYS A 309 -29.14 -58.83 7.61
C LYS A 309 -28.46 -57.46 7.52
N ILE A 310 -29.22 -56.38 7.67
CA ILE A 310 -28.73 -55.00 7.70
C ILE A 310 -27.82 -54.78 8.92
N GLU A 311 -28.26 -55.16 10.12
CA GLU A 311 -27.55 -55.04 11.39
C GLU A 311 -26.27 -55.89 11.46
N ILE A 312 -26.28 -57.13 10.94
CA ILE A 312 -25.08 -58.00 10.88
C ILE A 312 -24.01 -57.36 9.99
N ASP A 313 -24.41 -56.74 8.89
CA ASP A 313 -23.49 -55.99 8.02
C ASP A 313 -23.02 -54.68 8.66
N GLU A 314 -23.82 -54.04 9.52
CA GLU A 314 -23.40 -52.88 10.33
C GLU A 314 -22.39 -53.23 11.41
N ASN A 315 -22.58 -54.32 12.15
CA ASN A 315 -21.62 -54.77 13.15
C ASN A 315 -20.26 -55.16 12.53
N LYS A 316 -20.27 -55.81 11.37
CA LYS A 316 -19.05 -56.03 10.57
C LYS A 316 -18.40 -54.72 10.14
N LYS A 317 -19.21 -53.70 9.81
CA LYS A 317 -18.73 -52.37 9.41
C LYS A 317 -18.22 -51.54 10.60
N GLN A 318 -18.80 -51.58 11.81
CA GLN A 318 -18.28 -50.84 12.97
C GLN A 318 -16.81 -51.17 13.26
N THR A 319 -16.43 -52.44 13.06
CA THR A 319 -15.04 -52.92 13.23
C THR A 319 -14.09 -52.37 12.14
N MET A 320 -14.57 -52.13 10.91
CA MET A 320 -13.81 -51.44 9.83
C MET A 320 -13.88 -49.90 9.94
N SER A 321 -15.02 -49.37 10.40
CA SER A 321 -15.38 -47.95 10.46
C SER A 321 -14.57 -47.19 11.50
N TYR A 322 -14.08 -47.84 12.56
CA TYR A 322 -13.17 -47.18 13.51
C TYR A 322 -11.84 -46.76 12.85
N PHE A 323 -11.38 -47.52 11.84
CA PHE A 323 -10.21 -47.18 11.02
C PHE A 323 -10.55 -46.20 9.89
N GLU A 324 -11.72 -46.33 9.26
CA GLU A 324 -12.17 -45.40 8.18
C GLU A 324 -12.60 -44.02 8.70
N GLN A 325 -13.29 -43.91 9.84
CA GLN A 325 -13.67 -42.62 10.45
C GLN A 325 -12.45 -41.77 10.80
N THR A 326 -11.34 -42.42 11.17
CA THR A 326 -10.07 -41.73 11.42
C THR A 326 -9.48 -41.20 10.12
N ASN A 327 -9.54 -41.98 9.02
CA ASN A 327 -9.10 -41.54 7.70
C ASN A 327 -10.05 -40.49 7.07
N ASP A 328 -11.36 -40.58 7.31
CA ASP A 328 -12.36 -39.64 6.80
C ASP A 328 -12.31 -38.30 7.55
N LYS A 329 -12.06 -38.29 8.86
CA LYS A 329 -11.78 -37.03 9.58
C LYS A 329 -10.51 -36.37 9.04
N ILE A 330 -9.49 -37.15 8.74
CA ILE A 330 -8.24 -36.65 8.14
C ILE A 330 -8.50 -36.15 6.71
N ARG A 331 -9.24 -36.89 5.88
CA ARG A 331 -9.57 -36.48 4.50
C ARG A 331 -10.47 -35.25 4.45
N LEU A 332 -11.50 -35.17 5.29
CA LEU A 332 -12.37 -33.99 5.38
C LEU A 332 -11.60 -32.76 5.86
N ALA A 333 -10.68 -32.92 6.81
CA ALA A 333 -9.78 -31.85 7.21
C ALA A 333 -8.83 -31.44 6.07
N ILE A 334 -8.37 -32.38 5.23
CA ILE A 334 -7.57 -32.09 4.04
C ILE A 334 -8.40 -31.37 2.97
N GLU A 335 -9.60 -31.84 2.65
CA GLU A 335 -10.48 -31.22 1.65
C GLU A 335 -10.93 -29.82 2.07
N GLU A 336 -11.23 -29.60 3.36
CA GLU A 336 -11.51 -28.27 3.90
C GLU A 336 -10.26 -27.37 3.83
N THR A 337 -9.08 -27.94 4.06
CA THR A 337 -7.80 -27.23 3.96
C THR A 337 -7.47 -26.88 2.50
N ASP A 338 -7.71 -27.78 1.55
CA ASP A 338 -7.52 -27.56 0.11
C ASP A 338 -8.48 -26.50 -0.42
N GLY A 339 -9.76 -26.55 -0.03
CA GLY A 339 -10.72 -25.50 -0.38
C GLY A 339 -10.35 -24.13 0.21
N LYS A 340 -9.81 -24.09 1.44
CA LYS A 340 -9.23 -22.87 2.03
C LYS A 340 -7.99 -22.41 1.25
N PHE A 341 -7.13 -23.33 0.81
CA PHE A 341 -5.94 -23.01 0.00
C PHE A 341 -6.31 -22.48 -1.39
N GLU A 342 -7.32 -23.03 -2.07
CA GLU A 342 -7.81 -22.51 -3.36
C GLU A 342 -8.39 -21.11 -3.20
N LYS A 343 -9.18 -20.88 -2.15
CA LYS A 343 -9.72 -19.55 -1.85
C LYS A 343 -8.61 -18.55 -1.56
N VAL A 344 -7.64 -18.92 -0.72
CA VAL A 344 -6.46 -18.08 -0.42
C VAL A 344 -5.63 -17.83 -1.68
N THR A 345 -5.44 -18.84 -2.52
CA THR A 345 -4.69 -18.71 -3.78
C THR A 345 -5.40 -17.74 -4.73
N THR A 346 -6.73 -17.85 -4.86
CA THR A 346 -7.55 -16.93 -5.67
C THR A 346 -7.51 -15.51 -5.12
N GLU A 347 -7.67 -15.32 -3.81
CA GLU A 347 -7.55 -14.01 -3.17
C GLU A 347 -6.14 -13.42 -3.34
N PHE A 348 -5.10 -14.25 -3.27
CA PHE A 348 -3.72 -13.83 -3.49
C PHE A 348 -3.46 -13.45 -4.95
N GLU A 349 -4.00 -14.19 -5.91
CA GLU A 349 -3.93 -13.86 -7.34
C GLU A 349 -4.67 -12.55 -7.67
N LEU A 350 -5.86 -12.35 -7.11
CA LEU A 350 -6.61 -11.09 -7.24
C LEU A 350 -5.83 -9.92 -6.64
N THR A 351 -5.30 -10.09 -5.43
CA THR A 351 -4.50 -9.06 -4.75
C THR A 351 -3.21 -8.77 -5.52
N ALA A 352 -2.51 -9.79 -6.01
CA ALA A 352 -1.32 -9.64 -6.84
C ALA A 352 -1.65 -8.93 -8.17
N GLY A 353 -2.81 -9.22 -8.77
CA GLY A 353 -3.31 -8.52 -9.95
C GLY A 353 -3.56 -7.03 -9.69
N GLN A 354 -4.19 -6.69 -8.56
CA GLN A 354 -4.41 -5.31 -8.13
C GLN A 354 -3.08 -4.58 -7.90
N ILE A 355 -2.15 -5.18 -7.14
CA ILE A 355 -0.81 -4.61 -6.90
C ILE A 355 -0.08 -4.37 -8.22
N ARG A 356 -0.10 -5.32 -9.16
CA ARG A 356 0.51 -5.13 -10.49
C ARG A 356 -0.10 -3.96 -11.25
N SER A 357 -1.42 -3.78 -11.15
CA SER A 357 -2.11 -2.65 -11.78
C SER A 357 -1.74 -1.31 -11.14
N GLU A 358 -1.67 -1.26 -9.80
CA GLU A 358 -1.25 -0.06 -9.07
C GLU A 358 0.22 0.30 -9.35
N ILE A 359 1.12 -0.69 -9.35
CA ILE A 359 2.53 -0.50 -9.73
C ILE A 359 2.63 0.05 -11.15
N LYS A 360 1.88 -0.50 -12.10
CA LYS A 360 1.89 -0.01 -13.49
C LYS A 360 1.41 1.43 -13.59
N SER A 361 0.41 1.81 -12.80
CA SER A 361 -0.04 3.20 -12.72
C SER A 361 1.05 4.11 -12.15
N LEU A 362 1.69 3.68 -11.06
CA LEU A 362 2.77 4.44 -10.42
C LEU A 362 4.00 4.58 -11.31
N GLU A 363 4.38 3.53 -12.04
CA GLU A 363 5.45 3.56 -13.04
C GLU A 363 5.17 4.62 -14.11
N ASN A 364 3.94 4.66 -14.63
CA ASN A 364 3.53 5.67 -15.59
C ASN A 364 3.54 7.09 -15.00
N ASP A 365 3.08 7.27 -13.76
CA ASP A 365 3.11 8.57 -13.09
C ASP A 365 4.54 9.05 -12.84
N VAL A 366 5.45 8.14 -12.46
CA VAL A 366 6.88 8.41 -12.31
C VAL A 366 7.52 8.76 -13.65
N GLU A 367 7.19 8.04 -14.73
CA GLU A 367 7.69 8.33 -16.08
C GLU A 367 7.26 9.73 -16.54
N ILE A 368 5.98 10.08 -16.37
CA ILE A 368 5.44 11.40 -16.67
C ILE A 368 6.12 12.48 -15.82
N GLY A 369 6.30 12.24 -14.53
CA GLY A 369 6.98 13.15 -13.61
C GLY A 369 8.45 13.36 -14.00
N MET A 370 9.16 12.30 -14.37
CA MET A 370 10.55 12.35 -14.81
C MET A 370 10.72 13.09 -16.14
N SER A 371 9.78 12.91 -17.08
CA SER A 371 9.75 13.66 -18.33
C SER A 371 9.57 15.16 -18.08
N SER A 372 8.64 15.52 -17.20
CA SER A 372 8.40 16.93 -16.81
C SER A 372 9.61 17.54 -16.09
N LEU A 373 10.28 16.77 -15.23
CA LEU A 373 11.51 17.20 -14.56
C LEU A 373 12.64 17.40 -15.56
N THR A 374 12.83 16.47 -16.50
CA THR A 374 13.83 16.58 -17.58
C THR A 374 13.63 17.87 -18.36
N GLN A 375 12.39 18.15 -18.79
CA GLN A 375 12.07 19.38 -19.51
C GLN A 375 12.38 20.64 -18.68
N THR A 376 12.10 20.61 -17.38
CA THR A 376 12.40 21.73 -16.46
C THR A 376 13.91 21.94 -16.32
N VAL A 377 14.68 20.85 -16.19
CA VAL A 377 16.14 20.88 -16.08
C VAL A 377 16.77 21.42 -17.38
N GLU A 378 16.32 20.95 -18.54
CA GLU A 378 16.76 21.49 -19.84
C GLU A 378 16.46 23.00 -19.96
N GLY A 379 15.30 23.44 -19.46
CA GLY A 379 14.95 24.85 -19.36
C GLY A 379 15.91 25.65 -18.48
N PHE A 380 16.27 25.13 -17.31
CA PHE A 380 17.27 25.76 -16.43
C PHE A 380 18.66 25.76 -17.05
N GLU A 381 19.08 24.68 -17.70
CA GLU A 381 20.37 24.62 -18.38
C GLU A 381 20.47 25.71 -19.47
N PHE A 382 19.40 25.90 -20.25
CA PHE A 382 19.33 26.98 -21.24
C PHE A 382 19.47 28.36 -20.59
N GLN A 383 18.76 28.61 -19.49
CA GLN A 383 18.83 29.88 -18.75
C GLN A 383 20.24 30.12 -18.17
N VAL A 384 20.85 29.10 -17.56
CA VAL A 384 22.21 29.17 -17.00
C VAL A 384 23.23 29.43 -18.09
N ASN A 385 23.10 28.77 -19.24
CA ASN A 385 23.95 29.03 -20.41
C ASN A 385 23.78 30.45 -20.95
N GLY A 386 22.57 31.00 -20.91
CA GLY A 386 22.29 32.40 -21.21
C GLY A 386 23.02 33.35 -20.26
N LEU A 387 22.82 33.17 -18.95
CA LEU A 387 23.47 33.95 -17.89
C LEU A 387 25.01 33.87 -17.97
N SER A 388 25.56 32.69 -18.24
CA SER A 388 27.02 32.50 -18.40
C SER A 388 27.57 33.34 -19.56
N LYS A 389 26.85 33.44 -20.69
CA LYS A 389 27.24 34.32 -21.81
C LYS A 389 27.19 35.80 -21.42
N GLU A 390 26.15 36.21 -20.71
CA GLU A 390 26.02 37.59 -20.21
C GLU A 390 27.17 37.93 -19.25
N ILE A 391 27.48 37.06 -18.28
CA ILE A 391 28.59 37.22 -17.34
C ILE A 391 29.92 37.34 -18.09
N ASN A 392 30.18 36.50 -19.08
CA ASN A 392 31.41 36.56 -19.87
C ASN A 392 31.52 37.88 -20.65
N SER A 393 30.40 38.39 -21.18
CA SER A 393 30.36 39.70 -21.84
C SER A 393 30.69 40.83 -20.87
N VAL A 394 30.06 40.82 -19.68
CA VAL A 394 30.30 41.81 -18.63
C VAL A 394 31.74 41.75 -18.13
N SER A 395 32.29 40.56 -17.89
CA SER A 395 33.69 40.38 -17.50
C SER A 395 34.63 41.02 -18.52
N GLY A 396 34.41 40.78 -19.82
CA GLY A 396 35.20 41.41 -20.86
C GLY A 396 35.05 42.93 -20.92
N GLU A 397 33.88 43.48 -20.58
CA GLU A 397 33.69 44.92 -20.45
C GLU A 397 34.43 45.50 -19.24
N VAL A 398 34.38 44.82 -18.10
CA VAL A 398 35.11 45.17 -16.88
C VAL A 398 36.62 45.16 -17.14
N ASP A 399 37.16 44.15 -17.81
CA ASP A 399 38.59 44.10 -18.15
C ASP A 399 39.01 45.26 -19.06
N ARG A 400 38.16 45.63 -20.02
CA ARG A 400 38.38 46.81 -20.88
C ARG A 400 38.29 48.11 -20.11
N LEU A 401 37.39 48.20 -19.13
CA LEU A 401 37.30 49.36 -18.25
C LEU A 401 38.55 49.45 -17.36
N ASP A 402 38.97 48.34 -16.75
CA ASP A 402 40.18 48.27 -15.94
C ASP A 402 41.42 48.67 -16.74
N THR A 403 41.57 48.16 -17.97
CA THR A 403 42.64 48.57 -18.89
C THR A 403 42.59 50.07 -19.18
N ARG A 404 41.40 50.62 -19.49
CA ARG A 404 41.23 52.06 -19.74
C ARG A 404 41.56 52.89 -18.52
N VAL A 405 41.10 52.50 -17.34
CA VAL A 405 41.38 53.18 -16.06
C VAL A 405 42.86 53.11 -15.73
N SER A 406 43.50 51.96 -15.91
CA SER A 406 44.94 51.78 -15.72
C SER A 406 45.76 52.65 -16.67
N ILE A 407 45.39 52.69 -17.97
CA ILE A 407 46.01 53.61 -18.93
C ILE A 407 45.81 55.05 -18.50
N GLN A 408 44.59 55.44 -18.12
CA GLN A 408 44.26 56.79 -17.67
C GLN A 408 45.08 57.16 -16.43
N ALA A 409 45.15 56.28 -15.43
CA ALA A 409 45.92 56.45 -14.22
C ALA A 409 47.43 56.56 -14.53
N GLY A 410 47.94 55.72 -15.43
CA GLY A 410 49.32 55.78 -15.92
C GLY A 410 49.63 57.06 -16.69
N GLN A 411 48.71 57.56 -17.52
CA GLN A 411 48.84 58.84 -18.22
C GLN A 411 48.83 60.02 -17.24
N ILE A 412 47.92 60.02 -16.24
CA ILE A 412 47.89 61.02 -15.17
C ILE A 412 49.21 60.97 -14.39
N SER A 413 49.61 59.79 -13.93
CA SER A 413 50.86 59.59 -13.20
C SER A 413 52.08 60.01 -14.03
N SER A 414 52.15 59.66 -15.31
CA SER A 414 53.23 60.08 -16.21
C SER A 414 53.24 61.61 -16.40
N LYS A 415 52.09 62.26 -16.57
CA LYS A 415 52.01 63.72 -16.63
C LYS A 415 52.47 64.37 -15.32
N VAL A 416 52.22 63.72 -14.19
CA VAL A 416 52.63 64.21 -12.85
C VAL A 416 54.09 63.86 -12.50
N SER A 417 54.66 62.78 -13.04
CA SER A 417 55.95 62.21 -12.61
C SER A 417 57.10 62.41 -13.61
N ARG A 418 56.81 62.41 -14.92
CA ARG A 418 57.84 62.34 -15.96
C ARG A 418 58.25 63.74 -16.39
N GLY A 419 59.02 64.45 -15.57
CA GLY A 419 59.87 65.58 -16.00
C GLY A 419 59.23 66.76 -16.74
N GLU A 420 57.91 66.73 -16.96
CA GLU A 420 57.09 67.75 -17.63
C GLU A 420 56.24 68.54 -16.62
N VAL A 421 56.55 68.43 -15.32
CA VAL A 421 56.24 69.51 -14.40
C VAL A 421 57.34 70.56 -14.60
N ILE A 422 57.13 71.48 -15.54
CA ILE A 422 58.08 72.56 -15.88
C ILE A 422 58.37 73.47 -14.66
N SER A 423 57.50 73.44 -13.64
CA SER A 423 57.68 74.19 -12.39
C SER A 423 57.05 73.44 -11.21
N GLU A 424 57.88 73.06 -10.22
CA GLU A 424 57.36 72.54 -8.95
C GLU A 424 56.98 73.73 -8.06
N ILE A 425 55.67 73.94 -7.86
CA ILE A 425 55.13 74.85 -6.84
C ILE A 425 54.60 74.02 -5.70
N ASN A 426 55.29 74.08 -4.56
CA ASN A 426 54.88 73.40 -3.34
C ASN A 426 54.36 74.45 -2.33
N GLN A 427 53.06 74.41 -2.05
CA GLN A 427 52.39 75.35 -1.13
C GLN A 427 52.03 74.65 0.19
N SER A 428 52.39 75.31 1.29
CA SER A 428 51.96 75.02 2.66
C SER A 428 51.33 76.28 3.26
N PRO A 429 50.55 76.19 4.35
CA PRO A 429 49.97 77.36 5.00
C PRO A 429 51.00 78.44 5.37
N GLU A 430 52.26 78.06 5.60
CA GLU A 430 53.34 78.96 6.03
C GLU A 430 54.35 79.33 4.94
N ARG A 431 54.39 78.61 3.81
CA ARG A 431 55.43 78.80 2.78
C ARG A 431 55.00 78.32 1.40
N VAL A 432 55.36 79.10 0.38
CA VAL A 432 55.38 78.68 -1.03
C VAL A 432 56.84 78.47 -1.46
N LYS A 433 57.18 77.27 -1.94
CA LYS A 433 58.49 76.95 -2.51
C LYS A 433 58.35 76.73 -4.01
N ILE A 434 59.10 77.50 -4.81
CA ILE A 434 59.08 77.44 -6.27
C ILE A 434 60.45 76.93 -6.75
N LYS A 435 60.47 75.86 -7.54
CA LYS A 435 61.67 75.34 -8.20
C LYS A 435 61.42 75.26 -9.70
N ALA A 436 61.93 76.26 -10.43
CA ALA A 436 61.77 76.39 -11.87
C ALA A 436 63.05 76.93 -12.53
N SER A 437 63.24 76.66 -13.83
CA SER A 437 64.38 77.15 -14.62
C SER A 437 64.29 78.65 -14.93
N GLN A 438 63.08 79.19 -15.01
CA GLN A 438 62.79 80.62 -15.18
C GLN A 438 61.63 81.00 -14.26
N ILE A 439 61.78 82.10 -13.53
CA ILE A 439 60.72 82.67 -12.68
C ILE A 439 60.56 84.12 -13.12
N GLU A 440 59.38 84.45 -13.65
CA GLU A 440 58.99 85.81 -14.01
C GLU A 440 58.02 86.35 -12.96
N MET A 441 58.30 87.54 -12.44
CA MET A 441 57.43 88.24 -11.49
C MET A 441 57.02 89.57 -12.11
N GLU A 442 55.78 89.66 -12.60
CA GLU A 442 55.22 90.89 -13.16
C GLU A 442 54.56 91.72 -12.06
N GLY A 443 55.05 92.96 -11.85
CA GLY A 443 54.53 93.91 -10.87
C GLY A 443 55.49 94.23 -9.72
N ILE A 444 54.99 94.92 -8.68
CA ILE A 444 55.79 95.29 -7.50
C ILE A 444 56.05 94.01 -6.68
N THR A 445 57.33 93.66 -6.53
CA THR A 445 57.77 92.52 -5.72
C THR A 445 58.44 93.02 -4.44
N GLN A 446 57.90 92.63 -3.28
CA GLN A 446 58.50 92.89 -1.97
C GLN A 446 59.08 91.61 -1.38
N LEU A 447 60.35 91.66 -0.98
CA LEU A 447 61.04 90.55 -0.32
C LEU A 447 61.42 90.99 1.09
N ASN A 448 60.96 90.27 2.11
CA ASN A 448 61.27 90.55 3.50
C ASN A 448 62.49 89.71 3.92
N GLY A 449 63.67 90.33 3.94
CA GLY A 449 64.93 89.69 4.32
C GLY A 449 65.99 89.68 3.23
N ASN A 450 66.93 88.72 3.30
CA ASN A 450 68.08 88.66 2.41
C ASN A 450 67.73 88.05 1.05
N VAL A 451 68.22 88.67 -0.03
CA VAL A 451 68.16 88.13 -1.38
C VAL A 451 69.55 87.60 -1.75
N TYR A 452 69.64 86.29 -2.03
CA TYR A 452 70.86 85.65 -2.52
C TYR A 452 70.71 85.37 -4.02
N LEU A 453 71.60 85.91 -4.85
CA LEU A 453 71.62 85.69 -6.28
C LEU A 453 72.85 84.83 -6.65
N GLY A 454 72.60 83.66 -7.25
CA GLY A 454 73.64 82.69 -7.63
C GLY A 454 73.79 81.51 -6.66
N SER A 455 74.54 80.49 -7.07
CA SER A 455 74.89 79.33 -6.22
C SER A 455 76.36 79.40 -5.79
N GLY A 456 76.65 79.01 -4.55
CA GLY A 456 78.04 78.96 -4.06
C GLY A 456 78.85 77.92 -4.83
N GLY A 457 79.92 78.35 -5.52
CA GLY A 457 81.01 77.44 -5.91
C GLY A 457 81.41 77.38 -7.39
N VAL A 458 80.87 78.20 -8.30
CA VAL A 458 81.35 78.23 -9.70
C VAL A 458 81.48 79.66 -10.24
N ASN A 459 82.63 79.94 -10.86
CA ASN A 459 82.98 81.22 -11.50
C ASN A 459 82.09 81.51 -12.73
N GLN A 460 80.83 81.89 -12.50
CA GLN A 460 79.98 82.51 -13.51
C GLN A 460 79.69 83.96 -13.10
N SER A 461 79.75 84.89 -14.06
CA SER A 461 79.39 86.29 -13.85
C SER A 461 77.87 86.41 -13.74
N TYR A 462 77.35 86.66 -12.54
CA TYR A 462 75.95 87.03 -12.35
C TYR A 462 75.82 88.54 -12.51
N VAL A 463 75.10 88.98 -13.55
CA VAL A 463 74.87 90.40 -13.81
C VAL A 463 73.44 90.75 -13.44
N MET A 464 73.28 91.73 -12.54
CA MET A 464 71.99 92.31 -12.22
C MET A 464 71.76 93.51 -13.13
N HIS A 465 70.80 93.41 -14.05
CA HIS A 465 70.40 94.50 -14.93
C HIS A 465 69.16 95.20 -14.38
N PHE A 466 69.23 96.51 -14.20
CA PHE A 466 68.09 97.34 -13.86
C PHE A 466 67.68 98.14 -15.10
N GLY A 467 66.48 97.88 -15.63
CA GLY A 467 65.99 98.52 -16.85
C GLY A 467 65.36 99.90 -16.66
N GLY A 468 65.31 100.42 -15.43
CA GLY A 468 64.66 101.69 -15.08
C GLY A 468 65.63 102.87 -15.01
N SER A 469 65.08 104.09 -14.96
CA SER A 469 65.83 105.36 -14.95
C SER A 469 66.63 105.66 -13.67
N GLY A 470 66.58 104.78 -12.66
CA GLY A 470 67.38 104.91 -11.44
C GLY A 470 67.36 103.66 -10.57
N VAL A 471 68.48 103.39 -9.90
CA VAL A 471 68.62 102.34 -8.87
C VAL A 471 69.08 103.02 -7.60
N THR A 472 68.31 102.87 -6.53
CA THR A 472 68.68 103.35 -5.20
C THR A 472 69.10 102.14 -4.36
N LEU A 473 70.37 102.12 -3.95
CA LEU A 473 70.88 101.17 -2.95
C LEU A 473 71.13 101.95 -1.67
N ASP A 474 70.21 101.88 -0.72
CA ASP A 474 70.34 102.50 0.59
C ASP A 474 70.71 101.44 1.64
N ALA A 475 71.75 101.72 2.41
CA ALA A 475 72.16 100.90 3.55
C ALA A 475 71.89 101.70 4.81
N THR A 476 70.62 101.81 5.19
CA THR A 476 70.20 102.59 6.35
C THR A 476 70.78 101.97 7.64
N GLY A 477 71.87 102.55 8.16
CA GLY A 477 72.58 102.07 9.36
C GLY A 477 73.75 101.10 9.14
N GLY A 478 74.23 100.92 7.89
CA GLY A 478 75.31 99.97 7.57
C GLY A 478 76.25 100.41 6.44
N ARG A 479 77.23 99.57 6.12
CA ARG A 479 78.17 99.79 4.99
C ARG A 479 77.66 99.08 3.74
N LEU A 480 77.62 99.79 2.60
CA LEU A 480 77.50 99.16 1.28
C LEU A 480 78.87 98.58 0.90
N ASN A 481 79.03 97.27 1.04
CA ASN A 481 80.26 96.57 0.67
C ASN A 481 80.16 96.06 -0.77
N ILE A 482 80.89 96.69 -1.69
CA ILE A 482 81.12 96.17 -3.05
C ILE A 482 82.51 95.54 -3.07
N ALA A 483 82.58 94.23 -2.82
CA ALA A 483 83.83 93.47 -2.82
C ALA A 483 83.87 92.54 -4.03
N THR A 484 84.94 92.64 -4.84
CA THR A 484 85.21 91.68 -5.91
C THR A 484 86.28 90.68 -5.45
N PRO A 485 86.18 89.39 -5.82
CA PRO A 485 87.18 88.38 -5.42
C PRO A 485 88.60 88.68 -5.93
N LEU A 486 88.72 89.49 -6.98
CA LEU A 486 89.98 89.79 -7.68
C LEU A 486 90.53 91.20 -7.34
N GLY A 487 90.00 91.85 -6.30
CA GLY A 487 90.64 93.01 -5.66
C GLY A 487 90.54 94.34 -6.39
N TYR A 488 89.78 94.44 -7.48
CA TYR A 488 89.56 95.71 -8.18
C TYR A 488 88.07 95.88 -8.54
N THR A 489 87.48 97.00 -8.14
CA THR A 489 86.15 97.45 -8.56
C THR A 489 86.35 98.55 -9.61
N ARG A 490 85.83 98.34 -10.82
CA ARG A 490 85.95 99.29 -11.93
C ARG A 490 84.57 99.90 -12.23
N PHE A 491 84.42 101.19 -11.95
CA PHE A 491 83.28 101.97 -12.42
C PHE A 491 83.58 102.42 -13.86
N LEU A 492 82.73 102.04 -14.81
CA LEU A 492 82.97 102.26 -16.24
C LEU A 492 82.67 103.70 -16.70
N HIS A 493 81.99 104.50 -15.87
CA HIS A 493 81.59 105.87 -16.18
C HIS A 493 81.78 106.79 -14.96
N ASN A 494 81.65 108.10 -15.19
CA ASN A 494 81.83 109.13 -14.18
C ASN A 494 80.92 108.89 -12.96
N ILE A 495 81.51 108.83 -11.77
CA ILE A 495 80.76 108.85 -10.51
C ILE A 495 80.49 110.32 -10.19
N GLN A 496 79.23 110.73 -10.27
CA GLN A 496 78.80 112.06 -9.89
C GLN A 496 78.20 111.96 -8.48
N VAL A 497 78.90 112.51 -7.48
CA VAL A 497 78.42 112.53 -6.10
C VAL A 497 77.86 113.90 -5.82
N ASP A 498 76.58 113.98 -5.44
CA ASP A 498 75.94 115.27 -5.22
C ASP A 498 76.08 115.77 -3.77
N GLU A 499 76.27 117.08 -3.67
CA GLU A 499 76.31 117.98 -2.51
C GLU A 499 77.21 117.68 -1.29
N ARG A 500 77.69 116.46 -1.02
CA ARG A 500 78.74 116.17 0.00
C ARG A 500 79.22 114.71 -0.05
N ALA A 501 80.33 114.46 -0.73
CA ALA A 501 81.10 113.22 -0.59
C ALA A 501 82.23 113.43 0.43
N THR A 502 82.17 112.76 1.57
CA THR A 502 83.28 112.79 2.55
C THR A 502 84.02 111.47 2.46
N PHE A 503 85.18 111.47 1.78
CA PHE A 503 86.04 110.30 1.71
C PHE A 503 87.04 110.37 2.86
N ASP A 504 86.80 109.61 3.92
CA ASP A 504 87.76 109.46 5.01
C ASP A 504 88.78 108.38 4.63
N GLY A 505 90.06 108.76 4.51
CA GLY A 505 91.15 107.84 4.16
C GLY A 505 91.30 107.46 2.67
N LEU A 506 90.99 108.37 1.73
CA LEU A 506 91.21 108.13 0.29
C LEU A 506 92.72 107.97 -0.01
N THR A 507 93.16 106.72 -0.20
CA THR A 507 94.53 106.40 -0.63
C THR A 507 94.54 106.22 -2.15
N THR A 508 95.09 107.19 -2.87
CA THR A 508 95.26 107.13 -4.32
C THR A 508 96.67 106.66 -4.66
N PHE A 509 96.82 105.50 -5.29
CA PHE A 509 98.12 104.99 -5.79
C PHE A 509 98.42 105.50 -7.21
N THR A 510 98.26 106.80 -7.42
CA THR A 510 98.48 107.44 -8.72
C THR A 510 99.30 108.70 -8.52
N ASP A 511 100.34 108.82 -9.33
CA ASP A 511 101.32 109.91 -9.34
C ASP A 511 100.68 111.26 -9.73
N ARG A 512 99.41 111.23 -10.15
CA ARG A 512 98.64 112.39 -10.59
C ARG A 512 97.26 112.39 -9.95
N VAL A 513 96.89 113.52 -9.38
CA VAL A 513 95.52 113.78 -8.91
C VAL A 513 95.02 114.98 -9.70
N ASN A 514 94.01 114.77 -10.53
CA ASN A 514 93.43 115.84 -11.34
C ASN A 514 92.27 116.46 -10.56
N ILE A 515 92.50 117.66 -10.01
CA ILE A 515 91.49 118.36 -9.20
C ILE A 515 90.84 119.42 -10.08
N ASN A 516 89.60 119.17 -10.47
CA ASN A 516 88.83 120.11 -11.27
C ASN A 516 87.95 120.96 -10.32
N GLY A 517 88.60 121.89 -9.60
CA GLY A 517 87.93 122.69 -8.56
C GLY A 517 88.91 123.52 -7.74
N THR A 518 88.44 124.09 -6.63
CA THR A 518 89.32 124.79 -5.67
C THR A 518 89.90 123.79 -4.70
N PHE A 519 91.23 123.70 -4.63
CA PHE A 519 91.90 122.93 -3.60
C PHE A 519 92.28 123.85 -2.43
N ASN A 520 91.58 123.68 -1.31
CA ASN A 520 91.89 124.40 -0.08
C ASN A 520 92.63 123.46 0.87
N VAL A 521 93.80 123.88 1.33
CA VAL A 521 94.47 123.24 2.47
C VAL A 521 94.06 124.02 3.71
N TYR A 522 93.37 123.35 4.63
CA TYR A 522 92.94 123.94 5.90
C TYR A 522 93.89 123.50 7.02
N ASN A 523 94.58 124.46 7.64
CA ASN A 523 95.25 124.20 8.92
C ASN A 523 94.21 124.43 10.03
N GLN A 524 93.82 123.36 10.72
CA GLN A 524 92.75 123.39 11.72
C GLN A 524 93.11 124.20 12.96
N THR A 525 94.39 124.42 13.26
CA THR A 525 94.83 124.95 14.56
C THR A 525 94.89 126.47 14.61
N ALA A 526 95.09 127.15 13.47
CA ALA A 526 95.24 128.61 13.40
C ALA A 526 94.04 129.35 12.77
N GLY A 527 93.02 128.63 12.29
CA GLY A 527 91.86 129.23 11.61
C GLY A 527 92.19 130.00 10.32
N GLN A 528 93.42 129.87 9.82
CA GLN A 528 93.87 130.54 8.61
C GLN A 528 93.80 129.59 7.42
N THR A 529 93.18 130.04 6.33
CA THR A 529 93.08 129.29 5.08
C THR A 529 94.09 129.83 4.07
N GLY A 530 95.04 128.99 3.66
CA GLY A 530 95.91 129.27 2.53
C GLY A 530 95.28 128.76 1.25
N LYS A 531 94.97 129.66 0.31
CA LYS A 531 94.47 129.27 -1.01
C LYS A 531 95.66 128.85 -1.88
N VAL A 532 95.78 127.56 -2.19
CA VAL A 532 96.94 127.04 -2.93
C VAL A 532 96.74 127.16 -4.44
N CYS A 533 95.54 126.88 -4.94
CA CYS A 533 95.19 127.14 -6.33
C CYS A 533 93.68 127.38 -6.53
N THR A 534 93.35 128.10 -7.60
CA THR A 534 91.97 128.25 -8.09
C THR A 534 91.94 128.00 -9.59
N GLY A 535 91.09 127.07 -10.02
CA GLY A 535 90.94 126.66 -11.42
C GLY A 535 91.79 125.42 -11.77
N PRO A 536 91.54 124.79 -12.93
CA PRO A 536 92.18 123.55 -13.32
C PRO A 536 93.69 123.75 -13.48
N ARG A 537 94.47 123.13 -12.60
CA ARG A 537 95.93 123.10 -12.66
C ARG A 537 96.41 121.71 -12.29
N GLU A 538 97.36 121.19 -13.06
CA GLU A 538 98.13 120.03 -12.62
C GLU A 538 99.04 120.46 -11.47
N MET A 539 98.88 119.81 -10.33
CA MET A 539 99.72 120.04 -9.16
C MET A 539 100.57 118.81 -8.88
N TRP A 540 101.86 119.02 -8.85
CA TRP A 540 102.83 118.04 -8.39
C TRP A 540 102.86 118.09 -6.87
N VAL A 541 102.40 117.03 -6.23
CA VAL A 541 102.39 116.89 -4.78
C VAL A 541 103.39 115.82 -4.40
N GLY A 542 104.35 116.18 -3.55
CA GLY A 542 105.34 115.25 -3.04
C GLY A 542 105.86 115.72 -1.69
N PHE A 543 106.58 114.86 -0.97
CA PHE A 543 107.27 115.26 0.25
C PHE A 543 108.76 115.41 -0.05
N THR A 544 109.36 116.51 0.40
CA THR A 544 110.81 116.72 0.28
C THR A 544 111.32 117.21 1.63
N ASN A 545 112.29 116.49 2.20
CA ASN A 545 112.85 116.73 3.54
C ASN A 545 111.77 116.84 4.64
N GLY A 546 110.78 115.95 4.60
CA GLY A 546 109.70 115.88 5.60
C GLY A 546 108.65 116.99 5.50
N ARG A 547 108.77 117.91 4.54
CA ARG A 547 107.79 118.97 4.28
C ARG A 547 106.95 118.61 3.07
N LEU A 548 105.64 118.86 3.16
CA LEU A 548 104.75 118.70 2.02
C LEU A 548 105.14 119.77 1.00
N ARG A 549 105.49 119.34 -0.20
CA ARG A 549 105.81 120.18 -1.34
C ARG A 549 104.68 120.07 -2.34
N MET A 550 104.11 121.21 -2.70
CA MET A 550 103.15 121.30 -3.80
C MET A 550 103.68 122.29 -4.83
N SER A 551 103.77 121.88 -6.09
CA SER A 551 104.26 122.73 -7.17
C SER A 551 103.31 122.67 -8.36
N ASP A 552 102.94 123.82 -8.90
CA ASP A 552 102.24 123.90 -10.19
C ASP A 552 103.21 124.05 -11.37
N GLY A 553 104.51 123.82 -11.13
CA GLY A 553 105.58 123.98 -12.11
C GLY A 553 106.18 125.38 -12.15
N ASN A 554 105.42 126.43 -11.79
CA ASN A 554 105.90 127.82 -11.72
C ASN A 554 106.15 128.29 -10.29
N THR A 555 105.28 127.90 -9.35
CA THR A 555 105.40 128.22 -7.94
C THR A 555 105.40 126.95 -7.12
N THR A 556 106.41 126.80 -6.27
CA THR A 556 106.48 125.69 -5.31
C THR A 556 106.17 126.21 -3.91
N TYR A 557 105.15 125.64 -3.30
CA TYR A 557 104.79 125.83 -1.90
C TYR A 557 105.37 124.68 -1.07
N TYR A 558 106.06 125.04 0.01
CA TYR A 558 106.51 124.08 1.02
C TYR A 558 105.72 124.33 2.29
N PHE A 559 105.11 123.28 2.82
CA PHE A 559 104.34 123.32 4.05
C PHE A 559 105.11 122.56 5.13
N THR A 560 105.34 123.24 6.24
CA THR A 560 105.87 122.63 7.46
C THR A 560 104.80 121.80 8.15
N PRO A 561 105.20 120.76 8.92
CA PRO A 561 104.25 119.89 9.60
C PRO A 561 103.45 120.51 10.77
N ASP A 562 103.74 121.76 11.16
CA ASP A 562 103.07 122.47 12.28
C ASP A 562 102.03 123.48 11.77
#